data_AF-A0A7S4CHX5-F1
#
_entry.id   AF-A0A7S4CHX5-F1
#
_cell.length_a   1.000
_cell.length_b   1.000
_cell.length_c   1.000
_cell.angle_alpha   90.00
_cell.angle_beta   90.00
_cell.angle_gamma   90.00
#
_symmetry.space_group_name_H-M   'P 1'
#
loop_
_entity.id
_entity.type
_entity.pdbx_description
1 polymer ?
#
loop_
_entity_poly.entity_id
_entity_poly.type
_entity_poly.pdbx_seq_one_letter_code
_entity_poly.pdbx_strand_id
1 'polypeptide(L)'
;QPGDFNQALMELGATVCAPQTADCSHCPINADCQAFSLLQRQTISKIPSVIPPTAVKSKAKLQTVAVCVVQSVGSGDGIPSRFLLLKRGDQGLLAGLWEFPCVPAADITREDNKTAKPDHMAQKNALQEFLKGLEVSVQAPMQYRGAYVHKFSHIHMTLHAYYAQVAAAPERTTFTDAATGTERALQWATESELEHGALSTQMRNVFALARPGPA
;
A
#
# COMPACT_ATOMS: atom_id res chain seq x y z
N GLN A 1 -25.43 23.43 -23.16
CA GLN A 1 -24.06 23.95 -22.91
C GLN A 1 -23.07 22.80 -23.05
N PRO A 2 -21.74 23.00 -23.18
CA PRO A 2 -20.76 21.91 -23.27
C PRO A 2 -20.78 20.94 -22.07
N GLY A 3 -21.17 21.43 -20.88
CA GLY A 3 -21.29 20.62 -19.67
C GLY A 3 -22.38 19.55 -19.74
N ASP A 4 -23.59 19.91 -20.20
CA ASP A 4 -24.72 18.97 -20.30
C ASP A 4 -24.41 17.80 -21.24
N PHE A 5 -23.74 18.09 -22.36
CA PHE A 5 -23.32 17.09 -23.32
C PHE A 5 -22.30 16.12 -22.73
N ASN A 6 -21.26 16.64 -22.06
CA ASN A 6 -20.26 15.79 -21.39
C ASN A 6 -20.90 14.94 -20.28
N GLN A 7 -21.83 15.52 -19.52
CA GLN A 7 -22.54 14.79 -18.47
C GLN A 7 -23.41 13.69 -19.05
N ALA A 8 -24.17 13.96 -20.11
CA ALA A 8 -24.98 12.96 -20.79
C ALA A 8 -24.14 11.82 -21.36
N LEU A 9 -22.95 12.12 -21.89
CA LEU A 9 -22.03 11.10 -22.41
C LEU A 9 -21.44 10.22 -21.30
N MET A 10 -21.06 10.81 -20.17
CA MET A 10 -20.59 10.06 -18.99
C MET A 10 -21.70 9.17 -18.41
N GLU A 11 -22.92 9.72 -18.27
CA GLU A 11 -24.08 9.00 -17.76
C GLU A 11 -24.46 7.81 -18.65
N LEU A 12 -24.44 8.01 -19.98
CA LEU A 12 -24.67 6.95 -20.95
C LEU A 12 -23.66 5.81 -20.78
N GLY A 13 -22.37 6.11 -20.60
CA GLY A 13 -21.32 5.12 -20.36
C GLY A 13 -21.45 4.39 -19.02
N ALA A 14 -21.98 5.07 -17.99
CA ALA A 14 -22.16 4.50 -16.66
C ALA A 14 -23.40 3.58 -16.56
N THR A 15 -24.49 3.93 -17.24
CA THR A 15 -25.81 3.29 -17.04
C THR A 15 -26.24 2.38 -18.18
N VAL A 16 -25.89 2.69 -19.44
CA VAL A 16 -26.40 1.97 -20.61
C VAL A 16 -25.27 1.29 -21.39
N CYS A 17 -24.23 2.03 -21.79
CA CYS A 17 -23.09 1.51 -22.54
C CYS A 17 -21.99 0.97 -21.61
N ALA A 18 -22.37 0.16 -20.61
CA ALA A 18 -21.49 -0.28 -19.54
C ALA A 18 -20.41 -1.30 -20.02
N PRO A 19 -19.21 -1.30 -19.42
CA PRO A 19 -18.08 -2.16 -19.85
C PRO A 19 -18.25 -3.67 -19.71
N GLN A 20 -19.36 -4.17 -19.17
CA GLN A 20 -19.66 -5.61 -19.01
C GLN A 20 -21.04 -5.97 -19.52
N THR A 21 -22.03 -5.11 -19.31
CA THR A 21 -23.45 -5.36 -19.58
C THR A 21 -24.06 -4.21 -20.36
N ALA A 22 -23.52 -3.93 -21.55
CA ALA A 22 -24.04 -2.85 -22.39
C ALA A 22 -25.47 -3.17 -22.87
N ASP A 23 -26.44 -2.34 -22.51
CA ASP A 23 -27.83 -2.46 -22.96
C ASP A 23 -28.05 -1.67 -24.25
N CYS A 24 -27.66 -2.28 -25.37
CA CYS A 24 -27.78 -1.64 -26.67
C CYS A 24 -29.24 -1.48 -27.12
N SER A 25 -30.17 -2.23 -26.54
CA SER A 25 -31.59 -2.16 -26.89
C SER A 25 -32.25 -0.87 -26.38
N HIS A 26 -31.81 -0.40 -25.20
CA HIS A 26 -32.26 0.87 -24.61
C HIS A 26 -31.29 2.03 -24.84
N CYS A 27 -30.23 1.83 -25.64
CA CYS A 27 -29.28 2.88 -25.94
C CYS A 27 -29.88 3.92 -26.90
N PRO A 28 -30.01 5.20 -26.48
CA PRO A 28 -30.68 6.25 -27.26
C PRO A 28 -29.94 6.61 -28.56
N ILE A 29 -28.68 6.18 -28.71
CA ILE A 29 -27.84 6.43 -29.89
C ILE A 29 -27.45 5.13 -30.61
N ASN A 30 -28.19 4.04 -30.41
CA ASN A 30 -27.86 2.74 -31.01
C ASN A 30 -27.89 2.76 -32.55
N ALA A 31 -28.72 3.62 -33.15
CA ALA A 31 -28.85 3.78 -34.60
C ALA A 31 -27.53 4.22 -35.25
N ASP A 32 -26.77 5.07 -34.56
CA ASP A 32 -25.48 5.60 -35.02
C ASP A 32 -24.27 4.81 -34.48
N CYS A 33 -24.51 3.76 -33.69
CA CYS A 33 -23.46 3.01 -33.02
C CYS A 33 -22.85 1.93 -33.93
N GLN A 34 -21.65 2.19 -34.44
CA GLN A 34 -20.91 1.23 -35.28
C GLN A 34 -20.65 -0.11 -34.56
N ALA A 35 -20.35 -0.06 -33.25
CA ALA A 35 -20.12 -1.27 -32.46
C ALA A 35 -21.38 -2.15 -32.38
N PHE A 36 -22.56 -1.54 -32.27
CA PHE A 36 -23.84 -2.25 -32.31
C PHE A 36 -24.13 -2.85 -33.69
N SER A 37 -23.83 -2.11 -34.76
CA SER A 37 -23.95 -2.62 -36.14
C SER A 37 -23.07 -3.85 -36.38
N LEU A 38 -21.82 -3.84 -35.88
CA LEU A 38 -20.92 -5.00 -35.96
C LEU A 38 -21.42 -6.20 -35.14
N LEU A 39 -22.02 -5.95 -33.97
CA LEU A 39 -22.64 -7.00 -33.15
C LEU A 39 -23.83 -7.63 -33.86
N GLN A 40 -24.72 -6.83 -34.47
CA GLN A 40 -25.88 -7.34 -35.20
C GLN A 40 -25.48 -8.18 -36.43
N ARG A 41 -24.40 -7.79 -37.10
CA ARG A 41 -23.81 -8.54 -38.23
C ARG A 41 -23.00 -9.75 -37.79
N GLN A 42 -22.95 -10.06 -36.49
CA GLN A 42 -22.18 -11.15 -35.89
C GLN A 42 -20.68 -11.10 -36.24
N THR A 43 -20.15 -9.91 -36.55
CA THR A 43 -18.71 -9.70 -36.82
C THR A 43 -17.91 -9.70 -35.53
N ILE A 44 -18.55 -9.34 -34.42
CA ILE A 44 -18.02 -9.42 -33.05
C ILE A 44 -19.02 -10.18 -32.18
N SER A 45 -18.53 -10.93 -31.19
CA SER A 45 -19.37 -11.71 -30.28
C SER A 45 -19.99 -10.87 -29.15
N LYS A 46 -19.38 -9.71 -28.85
CA LYS A 46 -19.83 -8.74 -27.85
C LYS A 46 -19.15 -7.39 -28.12
N ILE A 47 -19.75 -6.30 -27.66
CA ILE A 47 -19.15 -4.95 -27.69
C ILE A 47 -18.17 -4.75 -26.53
N PRO A 48 -18.57 -4.99 -25.25
CA PRO A 48 -17.67 -4.90 -24.11
C PRO A 48 -16.33 -5.60 -24.34
N SER A 49 -15.23 -4.98 -23.90
CA SER A 49 -13.83 -5.48 -23.99
C SER A 49 -13.22 -5.63 -25.40
N VAL A 50 -14.06 -5.61 -26.45
CA VAL A 50 -13.64 -5.56 -27.86
C VAL A 50 -13.53 -4.11 -28.33
N ILE A 51 -14.51 -3.28 -27.93
CA ILE A 51 -14.56 -1.85 -28.22
C ILE A 51 -14.91 -1.12 -26.90
N PRO A 52 -13.95 -0.40 -26.29
CA PRO A 52 -12.54 -0.34 -26.65
C PRO A 52 -11.84 -1.68 -26.36
N PRO A 53 -10.76 -2.02 -27.11
CA PRO A 53 -9.96 -3.19 -26.80
C PRO A 53 -9.37 -3.05 -25.40
N THR A 54 -9.44 -4.13 -24.62
CA THR A 54 -8.86 -4.13 -23.28
C THR A 54 -7.35 -4.03 -23.39
N ALA A 55 -6.75 -2.98 -22.82
CA ALA A 55 -5.30 -2.84 -22.79
C ALA A 55 -4.67 -4.04 -22.07
N VAL A 56 -3.67 -4.66 -22.71
CA VAL A 56 -2.87 -5.70 -22.06
C VAL A 56 -2.10 -5.05 -20.91
N LYS A 57 -2.47 -5.37 -19.68
CA LYS A 57 -1.76 -4.86 -18.50
C LYS A 57 -0.37 -5.51 -18.45
N SER A 58 0.67 -4.70 -18.30
CA SER A 58 2.02 -5.20 -18.04
C SER A 58 2.06 -6.01 -16.74
N LYS A 59 2.98 -6.98 -16.67
CA LYS A 59 3.17 -7.78 -15.44
C LYS A 59 3.57 -6.84 -14.29
N ALA A 60 2.87 -6.95 -13.17
CA ALA A 60 3.17 -6.16 -11.98
C ALA A 60 4.53 -6.59 -11.40
N LYS A 61 5.33 -5.61 -10.99
CA LYS A 61 6.62 -5.84 -10.31
C LYS A 61 6.36 -6.46 -8.93
N LEU A 62 7.10 -7.50 -8.57
CA LEU A 62 7.08 -8.07 -7.22
C LEU A 62 8.06 -7.32 -6.32
N GLN A 63 7.64 -6.96 -5.11
CA GLN A 63 8.48 -6.29 -4.12
C GLN A 63 8.26 -6.90 -2.74
N THR A 64 9.34 -7.11 -2.00
CA THR A 64 9.30 -7.60 -0.61
C THR A 64 9.88 -6.56 0.32
N VAL A 65 9.18 -6.27 1.41
CA VAL A 65 9.57 -5.25 2.40
C VAL A 65 9.43 -5.86 3.80
N ALA A 66 10.45 -5.68 4.64
CA ALA A 66 10.36 -5.97 6.06
C ALA A 66 9.95 -4.69 6.79
N VAL A 67 8.93 -4.77 7.64
CA VAL A 67 8.37 -3.63 8.39
C VAL A 67 8.41 -3.95 9.87
N CYS A 68 8.86 -3.01 10.71
CA CYS A 68 8.91 -3.17 12.16
C CYS A 68 7.97 -2.17 12.85
N VAL A 69 6.96 -2.68 13.53
CA VAL A 69 6.13 -1.90 14.45
C VAL A 69 6.84 -1.83 15.79
N VAL A 70 7.37 -0.64 16.11
CA VAL A 70 8.10 -0.40 17.35
C VAL A 70 7.18 0.30 18.34
N GLN A 71 6.98 -0.31 19.51
CA GLN A 71 6.14 0.22 20.58
C GLN A 71 6.98 0.67 21.77
N SER A 72 6.76 1.89 22.24
CA SER A 72 7.12 2.32 23.60
C SER A 72 5.92 2.03 24.50
N VAL A 73 6.11 1.18 25.50
CA VAL A 73 5.07 0.89 26.49
C VAL A 73 4.89 2.11 27.39
N GLY A 74 3.64 2.50 27.64
CA GLY A 74 3.33 3.59 28.55
C GLY A 74 3.82 3.30 29.97
N SER A 75 4.43 4.28 30.63
CA SER A 75 4.97 4.12 31.99
C SER A 75 3.93 4.55 33.04
N GLY A 76 3.10 3.62 33.51
CA GLY A 76 2.14 3.85 34.60
C GLY A 76 0.69 4.03 34.15
N ASP A 77 -0.22 4.17 35.13
CA ASP A 77 -1.66 4.26 34.90
C ASP A 77 -2.02 5.51 34.08
N GLY A 78 -2.54 5.28 32.87
CA GLY A 78 -3.06 6.33 31.99
C GLY A 78 -2.09 6.86 30.92
N ILE A 79 -0.81 6.45 30.91
CA ILE A 79 0.08 6.81 29.79
C ILE A 79 -0.16 5.85 28.63
N PRO A 80 -0.62 6.32 27.46
CA PRO A 80 -0.87 5.44 26.33
C PRO A 80 0.44 4.92 25.74
N SER A 81 0.39 3.73 25.18
CA SER A 81 1.48 3.24 24.34
C SER A 81 1.64 4.11 23.10
N ARG A 82 2.90 4.32 22.68
CA ARG A 82 3.24 5.07 21.49
C ARG A 82 4.01 4.23 20.50
N PHE A 83 3.90 4.55 19.23
CA PHE A 83 4.49 3.81 18.12
C PHE A 83 5.33 4.73 17.25
N LEU A 84 6.48 4.22 16.82
CA LEU A 84 7.41 4.97 15.98
C LEU A 84 6.91 5.07 14.54
N LEU A 85 6.87 6.30 14.02
CA LEU A 85 6.54 6.60 12.64
C LEU A 85 7.61 7.48 12.00
N LEU A 86 7.82 7.25 10.70
CA LEU A 86 8.72 8.00 9.83
C LEU A 86 7.90 8.61 8.69
N LYS A 87 8.15 9.89 8.36
CA LYS A 87 7.45 10.54 7.25
C LYS A 87 8.18 10.22 5.95
N ARG A 88 7.46 9.73 4.93
CA ARG A 88 8.00 9.50 3.57
C ARG A 88 8.48 10.81 2.96
N GLY A 89 9.50 10.71 2.10
CA GLY A 89 9.95 11.82 1.28
C GLY A 89 8.80 12.42 0.46
N ASP A 90 9.02 13.60 -0.08
CA ASP A 90 8.04 14.37 -0.86
C ASP A 90 7.83 13.84 -2.29
N GLN A 91 8.66 12.90 -2.74
CA GLN A 91 8.60 12.31 -4.07
C GLN A 91 8.36 10.79 -4.03
N GLY A 92 7.77 10.27 -5.11
CA GLY A 92 7.58 8.84 -5.33
C GLY A 92 6.32 8.23 -4.72
N LEU A 93 6.32 6.90 -4.62
CA LEU A 93 5.15 6.13 -4.15
C LEU A 93 4.83 6.47 -2.69
N LEU A 94 3.57 6.85 -2.42
CA LEU A 94 3.07 7.22 -1.10
C LEU A 94 3.83 8.39 -0.44
N ALA A 95 4.32 9.34 -1.26
CA ALA A 95 5.04 10.51 -0.79
C ALA A 95 4.30 11.28 0.32
N GLY A 96 5.05 11.76 1.30
CA GLY A 96 4.54 12.56 2.43
C GLY A 96 3.71 11.81 3.48
N LEU A 97 3.33 10.55 3.24
CA LEU A 97 2.61 9.73 4.22
C LEU A 97 3.52 9.23 5.33
N TRP A 98 2.93 8.91 6.48
CA TRP A 98 3.62 8.27 7.58
C TRP A 98 3.68 6.75 7.40
N GLU A 99 4.80 6.16 7.81
CA GLU A 99 5.05 4.72 7.75
C GLU A 99 5.82 4.23 8.97
N PHE A 100 5.72 2.94 9.25
CA PHE A 100 6.59 2.29 10.23
C PHE A 100 8.00 2.08 9.64
N PRO A 101 9.04 2.00 10.50
CA PRO A 101 10.38 1.61 10.08
C PRO A 101 10.36 0.39 9.15
N CYS A 102 10.92 0.53 7.96
CA CYS A 102 10.91 -0.53 6.98
C CYS A 102 12.18 -0.54 6.13
N VAL A 103 12.55 -1.72 5.67
CA VAL A 103 13.69 -1.94 4.78
C VAL A 103 13.25 -2.82 3.62
N PRO A 104 13.66 -2.54 2.37
CA PRO A 104 13.52 -3.49 1.29
C PRO A 104 14.20 -4.79 1.68
N ALA A 105 13.51 -5.92 1.54
CA ALA A 105 14.20 -7.20 1.69
C ALA A 105 15.17 -7.34 0.51
N ALA A 106 16.45 -7.62 0.79
CA ALA A 106 17.50 -7.74 -0.22
C ALA A 106 17.17 -8.80 -1.31
N ASP A 107 16.27 -9.73 -0.99
CA ASP A 107 15.90 -10.83 -1.86
C ASP A 107 14.49 -10.68 -2.46
N ILE A 108 14.41 -10.99 -3.76
CA ILE A 108 13.26 -11.01 -4.68
C ILE A 108 13.18 -9.79 -5.61
N THR A 109 14.31 -9.47 -6.27
CA THR A 109 14.31 -8.89 -7.63
C THR A 109 14.35 -9.96 -8.73
N ARG A 110 14.35 -11.26 -8.39
CA ARG A 110 14.31 -12.35 -9.37
C ARG A 110 12.86 -12.77 -9.59
N GLU A 111 12.35 -12.55 -10.79
CA GLU A 111 10.99 -12.91 -11.23
C GLU A 111 10.67 -14.41 -11.10
N ASP A 112 11.65 -15.26 -10.80
CA ASP A 112 11.58 -16.72 -10.95
C ASP A 112 11.39 -17.53 -9.66
N ASN A 113 11.48 -16.96 -8.46
CA ASN A 113 11.44 -17.76 -7.23
C ASN A 113 10.30 -17.38 -6.28
N LYS A 114 9.07 -17.77 -6.66
CA LYS A 114 7.86 -17.70 -5.79
C LYS A 114 7.94 -18.61 -4.55
N THR A 115 8.98 -19.42 -4.42
CA THR A 115 9.14 -20.48 -3.41
C THR A 115 10.29 -20.25 -2.43
N ALA A 116 11.09 -19.20 -2.60
CA ALA A 116 12.12 -18.86 -1.62
C ALA A 116 11.44 -18.46 -0.31
N LYS A 117 11.72 -19.20 0.78
CA LYS A 117 11.29 -18.77 2.11
C LYS A 117 11.98 -17.44 2.43
N PRO A 118 11.28 -16.47 3.02
CA PRO A 118 11.89 -15.21 3.43
C PRO A 118 13.01 -15.49 4.43
N ASP A 119 14.19 -14.90 4.21
CA ASP A 119 15.28 -14.91 5.18
C ASP A 119 14.93 -13.95 6.32
N HIS A 120 14.19 -14.48 7.30
CA HIS A 120 13.78 -13.71 8.47
C HIS A 120 14.96 -13.23 9.31
N MET A 121 16.11 -13.88 9.25
CA MET A 121 17.30 -13.48 10.00
C MET A 121 17.93 -12.24 9.35
N ALA A 122 18.13 -12.27 8.03
CA ALA A 122 18.60 -11.11 7.27
C ALA A 122 17.66 -9.90 7.41
N GLN A 123 16.33 -10.14 7.31
CA GLN A 123 15.32 -9.10 7.51
C GLN A 123 15.38 -8.47 8.91
N LYS A 124 15.52 -9.28 9.97
CA LYS A 124 15.67 -8.77 11.36
C LYS A 124 16.96 -7.98 11.52
N ASN A 125 18.08 -8.45 10.97
CA ASN A 125 19.37 -7.76 11.06
C ASN A 125 19.32 -6.39 10.37
N ALA A 126 18.76 -6.32 9.16
CA ALA A 126 18.59 -5.08 8.42
C ALA A 126 17.67 -4.09 9.15
N LEU A 127 16.56 -4.57 9.72
CA LEU A 127 15.69 -3.74 10.57
C LEU A 127 16.42 -3.25 11.82
N GLN A 128 17.24 -4.09 12.45
CA GLN A 128 17.98 -3.73 13.66
C GLN A 128 19.03 -2.65 13.38
N GLU A 129 19.75 -2.78 12.27
CA GLU A 129 20.68 -1.76 11.80
C GLU A 129 19.97 -0.44 11.48
N PHE A 130 18.83 -0.52 10.79
CA PHE A 130 18.01 0.66 10.49
C PHE A 130 17.53 1.36 11.77
N LEU A 131 16.98 0.62 12.73
CA LEU A 131 16.54 1.18 14.02
C LEU A 131 17.70 1.77 14.83
N LYS A 132 18.89 1.17 14.76
CA LYS A 132 20.10 1.73 15.38
C LYS A 132 20.47 3.10 14.79
N GLY A 133 20.33 3.28 13.48
CA GLY A 133 20.51 4.59 12.82
C GLY A 133 19.50 5.66 13.28
N LEU A 134 18.34 5.24 13.78
CA LEU A 134 17.33 6.10 14.40
C LEU A 134 17.57 6.30 15.91
N GLU A 135 18.66 5.75 16.47
CA GLU A 135 18.96 5.74 17.91
C GLU A 135 17.91 5.01 18.75
N VAL A 136 17.22 4.04 18.14
CA VAL A 136 16.17 3.25 18.78
C VAL A 136 16.74 1.90 19.20
N SER A 137 16.82 1.67 20.51
CA SER A 137 17.33 0.42 21.09
C SER A 137 16.18 -0.49 21.54
N VAL A 138 16.00 -1.60 20.84
CA VAL A 138 15.00 -2.63 21.16
C VAL A 138 15.43 -3.45 22.38
N GLN A 139 14.51 -3.72 23.31
CA GLN A 139 14.80 -4.43 24.57
C GLN A 139 14.86 -5.96 24.41
N ALA A 140 14.18 -6.50 23.41
CA ALA A 140 14.04 -7.93 23.17
C ALA A 140 14.15 -8.24 21.67
N PRO A 141 14.43 -9.50 21.30
CA PRO A 141 14.46 -9.91 19.90
C PRO A 141 13.14 -9.59 19.19
N MET A 142 13.23 -8.95 18.02
CA MET A 142 12.09 -8.67 17.16
C MET A 142 11.27 -9.95 16.88
N GLN A 143 9.97 -9.86 17.08
CA GLN A 143 9.02 -10.96 16.86
C GLN A 143 8.45 -10.86 15.45
N TYR A 144 8.49 -11.96 14.69
CA TYR A 144 7.78 -12.02 13.42
C TYR A 144 6.30 -12.25 13.66
N ARG A 145 5.44 -11.47 13.00
CA ARG A 145 3.98 -11.47 13.21
C ARG A 145 3.19 -11.97 12.01
N GLY A 146 3.82 -12.08 10.84
CA GLY A 146 3.18 -12.58 9.62
C GLY A 146 3.52 -11.74 8.40
N ALA A 147 2.85 -12.02 7.30
CA ALA A 147 3.01 -11.27 6.06
C ALA A 147 1.66 -10.77 5.55
N TYR A 148 1.64 -9.56 4.99
CA TYR A 148 0.50 -8.97 4.33
C TYR A 148 0.86 -8.62 2.87
N VAL A 149 -0.02 -8.96 1.92
CA VAL A 149 0.20 -8.65 0.50
C VAL A 149 -0.69 -7.47 0.09
N HIS A 150 -0.06 -6.38 -0.31
CA HIS A 150 -0.72 -5.22 -0.89
C HIS A 150 -0.54 -5.19 -2.41
N LYS A 151 -1.62 -4.93 -3.16
CA LYS A 151 -1.61 -4.90 -4.62
C LYS A 151 -1.90 -3.49 -5.12
N PHE A 152 -0.89 -2.85 -5.70
CA PHE A 152 -1.03 -1.66 -6.54
C PHE A 152 -1.27 -2.07 -8.00
N SER A 153 -1.65 -1.11 -8.84
CA SER A 153 -1.86 -1.34 -10.28
C SER A 153 -0.67 -1.98 -11.00
N HIS A 154 0.56 -1.64 -10.58
CA HIS A 154 1.80 -2.09 -11.24
C HIS A 154 2.80 -2.76 -10.28
N ILE A 155 2.46 -2.90 -9.00
CA ILE A 155 3.35 -3.43 -7.97
C ILE A 155 2.55 -4.37 -7.07
N HIS A 156 3.02 -5.60 -6.89
CA HIS A 156 2.55 -6.49 -5.84
C HIS A 156 3.60 -6.53 -4.74
N MET A 157 3.23 -5.99 -3.57
CA MET A 157 4.14 -5.82 -2.46
C MET A 157 3.80 -6.76 -1.31
N THR A 158 4.76 -7.57 -0.89
CA THR A 158 4.68 -8.42 0.30
C THR A 158 5.37 -7.72 1.46
N LEU A 159 4.61 -7.41 2.52
CA LEU A 159 5.10 -6.77 3.73
C LEU A 159 5.22 -7.82 4.85
N HIS A 160 6.45 -8.14 5.25
CA HIS A 160 6.72 -8.97 6.42
C HIS A 160 6.71 -8.11 7.68
N ALA A 161 5.75 -8.40 8.57
CA ALA A 161 5.51 -7.64 9.77
C ALA A 161 6.33 -8.18 10.95
N TYR A 162 7.08 -7.28 11.57
CA TYR A 162 7.82 -7.50 12.79
C TYR A 162 7.31 -6.57 13.88
N TYR A 163 7.49 -6.99 15.13
CA TYR A 163 7.11 -6.23 16.30
C TYR A 163 8.27 -6.17 17.29
N ALA A 164 8.49 -4.98 17.86
CA ALA A 164 9.53 -4.73 18.87
C ALA A 164 9.01 -3.78 19.95
N GLN A 165 9.60 -3.91 21.13
CA GLN A 165 9.38 -3.00 22.25
C GLN A 165 10.66 -2.27 22.62
N VAL A 166 10.49 -1.02 23.06
CA VAL A 166 11.55 -0.15 23.57
C VAL A 166 11.20 0.34 24.96
N ALA A 167 12.23 0.66 25.75
CA ALA A 167 12.08 1.11 27.13
C ALA A 167 11.36 2.46 27.24
N ALA A 168 11.70 3.37 26.33
CA ALA A 168 11.17 4.72 26.28
C ALA A 168 11.20 5.20 24.83
N ALA A 169 10.24 6.07 24.49
CA ALA A 169 10.21 6.81 23.24
C ALA A 169 11.21 7.97 23.32
N PRO A 170 12.28 8.00 22.48
CA PRO A 170 13.14 9.16 22.40
C PRO A 170 12.34 10.40 21.93
N GLU A 171 12.65 11.58 22.47
CA GLU A 171 11.98 12.85 22.10
C GLU A 171 12.42 13.40 20.72
N ARG A 172 13.03 12.57 19.89
CA ARG A 172 13.54 12.95 18.58
C ARG A 172 12.40 13.16 17.59
N THR A 173 12.50 14.18 16.75
CA THR A 173 11.46 14.56 15.77
C THR A 173 11.92 14.49 14.31
N THR A 174 13.20 14.23 14.06
CA THR A 174 13.77 14.11 12.71
C THR A 174 14.83 13.01 12.64
N PHE A 175 15.08 12.48 11.45
CA PHE A 175 16.17 11.54 11.19
C PHE A 175 16.78 11.79 9.81
N THR A 176 18.05 11.41 9.62
CA THR A 176 18.70 11.45 8.31
C THR A 176 18.45 10.14 7.60
N ASP A 177 17.84 10.21 6.41
CA ASP A 177 17.65 9.05 5.55
C ASP A 177 19.00 8.55 5.03
N ALA A 178 19.36 7.31 5.32
CA ALA A 178 20.65 6.75 4.90
C ALA A 178 20.78 6.58 3.38
N ALA A 179 19.67 6.45 2.65
CA ALA A 179 19.68 6.25 1.21
C ALA A 179 19.76 7.57 0.44
N THR A 180 19.12 8.64 0.93
CA THR A 180 19.08 9.94 0.24
C THR A 180 19.94 11.02 0.90
N GLY A 181 20.39 10.82 2.14
CA GLY A 181 21.09 11.81 2.95
C GLY A 181 20.22 12.98 3.41
N THR A 182 18.91 12.95 3.15
CA THR A 182 17.99 14.04 3.48
C THR A 182 17.42 13.88 4.89
N GLU A 183 17.22 15.01 5.59
CA GLU A 183 16.49 15.01 6.85
C GLU A 183 14.98 14.80 6.61
N ARG A 184 14.39 13.87 7.36
CA ARG A 184 12.96 13.50 7.30
C ARG A 184 12.35 13.55 8.70
N ALA A 185 11.05 13.77 8.78
CA ALA A 185 10.35 13.83 10.07
C ALA A 185 10.15 12.42 10.68
N LEU A 186 10.24 12.36 12.00
CA LEU A 186 10.03 11.20 12.86
C LEU A 186 9.05 11.59 13.97
N GLN A 187 8.16 10.70 14.38
CA GLN A 187 7.31 10.95 15.55
C GLN A 187 6.95 9.66 16.28
N TRP A 188 6.52 9.81 17.53
CA TRP A 188 5.92 8.76 18.34
C TRP A 188 4.43 9.04 18.49
N ALA A 189 3.60 8.25 17.82
CA ALA A 189 2.15 8.42 17.78
C ALA A 189 1.44 7.38 18.64
N THR A 190 0.39 7.80 19.36
CA THR A 190 -0.56 6.91 20.03
C THR A 190 -1.40 6.13 19.04
N GLU A 191 -2.09 5.09 19.51
CA GLU A 191 -3.00 4.31 18.67
C GLU A 191 -4.13 5.17 18.07
N SER A 192 -4.69 6.11 18.84
CA SER A 192 -5.71 7.04 18.35
C SER A 192 -5.18 7.94 17.23
N GLU A 193 -3.93 8.41 17.33
CA GLU A 193 -3.29 9.21 16.28
C GLU A 193 -2.98 8.37 15.03
N LEU A 194 -2.67 7.08 15.18
CA LEU A 194 -2.50 6.16 14.04
C LEU A 194 -3.81 5.94 13.29
N GLU A 195 -4.93 5.83 14.00
CA GLU A 195 -6.26 5.64 13.40
C GLU A 195 -6.67 6.84 12.55
N HIS A 196 -6.44 8.07 13.05
CA HIS A 196 -6.82 9.30 12.36
C HIS A 196 -5.70 9.89 11.48
N GLY A 197 -4.49 9.34 11.57
CA GLY A 197 -3.30 9.86 10.91
C GLY A 197 -3.21 9.54 9.42
N ALA A 198 -2.26 10.20 8.74
CA ALA A 198 -1.99 9.99 7.32
C ALA A 198 -1.14 8.73 7.07
N LEU A 199 -1.65 7.56 7.48
CA LEU A 199 -1.08 6.25 7.18
C LEU A 199 -1.76 5.63 5.95
N SER A 200 -0.94 5.03 5.08
CA SER A 200 -1.43 4.23 3.96
C SER A 200 -2.18 2.97 4.41
N THR A 201 -3.10 2.48 3.58
CA THR A 201 -3.90 1.26 3.85
C THR A 201 -3.03 0.06 4.20
N GLN A 202 -1.91 -0.13 3.49
CA GLN A 202 -0.99 -1.22 3.75
C GLN A 202 -0.35 -1.15 5.15
N MET A 203 0.00 0.06 5.62
CA MET A 203 0.61 0.24 6.94
C MET A 203 -0.41 0.03 8.06
N ARG A 204 -1.66 0.43 7.84
CA ARG A 204 -2.78 0.13 8.76
C ARG A 204 -2.99 -1.39 8.90
N ASN A 205 -2.96 -2.12 7.79
CA ASN A 205 -3.09 -3.58 7.82
C ASN A 205 -1.88 -4.27 8.47
N VAL A 206 -0.66 -3.78 8.22
CA VAL A 206 0.54 -4.27 8.92
C VAL A 206 0.45 -3.99 10.42
N PHE A 207 -0.02 -2.81 10.82
CA PHE A 207 -0.22 -2.49 12.24
C PHE A 207 -1.22 -3.44 12.91
N ALA A 208 -2.38 -3.65 12.29
CA ALA A 208 -3.40 -4.58 12.78
C ALA A 208 -2.88 -6.03 12.89
N LEU A 209 -1.99 -6.45 11.97
CA LEU A 209 -1.34 -7.76 11.98
C LEU A 209 -0.24 -7.88 13.05
N ALA A 210 0.53 -6.80 13.26
CA ALA A 210 1.74 -6.83 14.08
C ALA A 210 1.49 -6.57 15.57
N ARG A 211 0.48 -5.74 15.89
CA ARG A 211 0.20 -5.36 17.26
C ARG A 211 -0.14 -6.61 18.10
N PRO A 212 0.37 -6.73 19.34
CA PRO A 212 -0.15 -7.74 20.26
C PRO A 212 -1.66 -7.49 20.44
N GLY A 213 -2.46 -8.56 20.48
CA GLY A 213 -3.89 -8.44 20.77
C GLY A 213 -4.13 -7.76 22.12
N PRO A 214 -5.32 -7.20 22.36
CA PRO A 214 -5.67 -6.72 23.70
C PRO A 214 -5.48 -7.88 24.68
N ALA A 215 -4.72 -7.64 25.75
CA ALA A 215 -4.56 -8.57 26.86
C ALA A 215 -5.90 -8.75 27.59
#